data_AF-K1TUC8-F1
#
_entry.id   AF-K1TUC8-F1
#
_cell.length_a   1.000
_cell.length_b   1.000
_cell.length_c   1.000
_cell.angle_alpha   90.00
_cell.angle_beta   90.00
_cell.angle_gamma   90.00
#
_symmetry.space_group_name_H-M   'P 1'
#
loop_
_entity.id
_entity.type
_entity.pdbx_description
1 polymer ?
#
loop_
_entity_poly.entity_id
_entity_poly.type
_entity_poly.pdbx_seq_one_letter_code
_entity_poly.pdbx_strand_id
1 'polypeptide(L)'
;PTGEGQVFMSIDNTDQLGATLSTMTGAFGVSLNPKQIETFKSEGTFGVPMNDLSTYLTMNASKRPQYLQTKGIPLDSIKGGMSEFQQWVDAARNVNEDIKIALKADASTPYKTVKRVMNELQDMDESHYYMITQLKNRGTNKWQRKKANKRK
;
A
#
# COMPACT_ATOMS: atom_id res chain seq x y z
N PRO A 1 13.05 0.84 3.32
CA PRO A 1 12.60 0.09 2.11
C PRO A 1 13.40 -1.21 1.97
N THR A 2 12.71 -2.35 1.96
CA THR A 2 13.30 -3.70 1.88
C THR A 2 13.90 -4.03 0.51
N GLY A 3 13.77 -3.14 -0.48
CA GLY A 3 14.24 -3.34 -1.86
C GLY A 3 13.30 -4.16 -2.75
N GLU A 4 12.28 -4.80 -2.15
CA GLU A 4 11.32 -5.66 -2.87
C GLU A 4 10.02 -4.93 -3.30
N GLY A 5 9.90 -3.63 -3.00
CA GLY A 5 8.68 -2.85 -3.20
C GLY A 5 7.62 -3.22 -2.17
N GLN A 6 7.12 -2.23 -1.44
CA GLN A 6 6.16 -2.41 -0.36
C GLN A 6 4.80 -1.88 -0.80
N VAL A 7 3.74 -2.59 -0.43
CA VAL A 7 2.37 -2.20 -0.74
C VAL A 7 1.73 -1.58 0.48
N PHE A 8 1.12 -0.42 0.27
CA PHE A 8 0.36 0.33 1.26
C PHE A 8 -1.00 0.67 0.66
N MET A 9 -2.01 0.82 1.50
CA MET A 9 -3.36 1.19 1.12
C MET A 9 -3.82 2.37 1.95
N SER A 10 -4.71 3.17 1.37
CA SER A 10 -5.37 4.30 2.03
C SER A 10 -6.82 4.37 1.57
N ILE A 11 -7.71 4.70 2.49
CA ILE A 11 -9.13 4.96 2.20
C ILE A 11 -9.44 6.33 2.78
N ASP A 12 -9.81 7.28 1.92
CA ASP A 12 -9.98 8.69 2.31
C ASP A 12 -11.16 8.90 3.27
N ASN A 13 -12.21 8.09 3.12
CA ASN A 13 -13.38 8.15 4.00
C ASN A 13 -13.13 7.34 5.28
N THR A 14 -13.07 8.01 6.43
CA THR A 14 -12.77 7.41 7.73
C THR A 14 -13.81 6.41 8.23
N ASP A 15 -15.07 6.57 7.81
CA ASP A 15 -16.15 5.64 8.18
C ASP A 15 -16.03 4.35 7.38
N GLN A 16 -15.79 4.47 6.06
CA GLN A 16 -15.50 3.34 5.19
C GLN A 16 -14.22 2.62 5.62
N LEU A 17 -13.17 3.37 5.96
CA LEU A 17 -11.92 2.83 6.50
C LEU A 17 -12.17 2.03 7.80
N GLY A 18 -13.00 2.55 8.70
CA GLY A 18 -13.38 1.87 9.94
C GLY A 18 -14.17 0.58 9.71
N ALA A 19 -15.16 0.61 8.81
CA ALA A 19 -15.95 -0.56 8.45
C ALA A 19 -15.08 -1.63 7.78
N THR A 20 -14.22 -1.22 6.85
CA THR A 20 -13.26 -2.11 6.17
C THR A 20 -12.32 -2.77 7.18
N LEU A 21 -11.77 -1.98 8.11
CA LEU A 21 -10.94 -2.50 9.20
C LEU A 21 -11.70 -3.54 10.03
N SER A 22 -12.95 -3.27 10.40
CA SER A 22 -13.77 -4.19 11.19
C SER A 22 -13.93 -5.53 10.49
N THR A 23 -14.27 -5.52 9.19
CA THR A 23 -14.38 -6.74 8.37
C THR A 23 -13.07 -7.53 8.38
N MET A 24 -11.95 -6.85 8.15
CA MET A 24 -10.63 -7.48 8.10
C MET A 24 -10.21 -8.05 9.45
N THR A 25 -10.38 -7.30 10.54
CA THR A 25 -10.07 -7.80 11.88
C THR A 25 -10.91 -9.01 12.27
N GLY A 26 -12.18 -9.05 11.86
CA GLY A 26 -13.06 -10.20 12.05
C GLY A 26 -12.60 -11.43 11.27
N ALA A 27 -12.21 -11.27 10.00
CA ALA A 27 -11.74 -12.36 9.15
C ALA A 27 -10.45 -13.01 9.69
N PHE A 28 -9.56 -12.23 10.30
CA PHE A 28 -8.29 -12.70 10.85
C PHE A 28 -8.33 -13.01 12.35
N GLY A 29 -9.48 -12.82 13.02
CA GLY A 29 -9.61 -13.03 14.46
C GLY A 29 -8.74 -12.08 15.31
N VAL A 30 -8.42 -10.90 14.78
CA VAL A 30 -7.64 -9.87 15.47
C VAL A 30 -8.58 -8.97 16.25
N SER A 31 -8.31 -8.78 17.54
CA SER A 31 -9.06 -7.83 18.37
C SER A 31 -8.26 -6.55 18.58
N LEU A 32 -8.83 -5.42 18.17
CA LEU A 32 -8.27 -4.09 18.41
C LEU A 32 -9.06 -3.36 19.48
N ASN A 33 -8.37 -2.61 20.34
CA ASN A 33 -9.02 -1.75 21.33
C ASN A 33 -9.49 -0.41 20.69
N PRO A 34 -10.39 0.34 21.34
CA PRO A 34 -10.92 1.59 20.77
C PRO A 34 -9.82 2.60 20.39
N LYS A 35 -8.76 2.71 21.21
CA LYS A 35 -7.64 3.60 20.96
C LYS A 35 -6.84 3.20 19.70
N GLN A 36 -6.65 1.90 19.47
CA GLN A 36 -6.00 1.39 18.26
C GLN A 36 -6.84 1.69 17.01
N ILE A 37 -8.17 1.55 17.11
CA ILE A 37 -9.08 1.84 16.00
C ILE A 37 -9.05 3.34 15.66
N GLU A 38 -9.14 4.22 16.66
CA GLU A 38 -9.01 5.67 16.45
C GLU A 38 -7.67 6.03 15.83
N THR A 39 -6.61 5.40 16.33
CA THR A 39 -5.26 5.59 15.81
C THR A 39 -5.16 5.19 14.34
N PHE A 40 -5.70 4.03 13.97
CA PHE A 40 -5.73 3.56 12.58
C PHE A 40 -6.49 4.52 11.67
N LYS A 41 -7.69 4.98 12.10
CA LYS A 41 -8.48 5.97 11.36
C LYS A 41 -7.74 7.29 11.18
N SER A 42 -6.96 7.72 12.17
CA SER A 42 -6.20 8.98 12.12
C SER A 42 -5.03 8.95 11.14
N GLU A 43 -4.46 7.77 10.85
CA GLU A 43 -3.32 7.64 9.95
C GLU A 43 -3.73 7.69 8.47
N GLY A 44 -4.92 7.17 8.14
CA GLY A 44 -5.48 7.14 6.78
C GLY A 44 -4.73 6.23 5.80
N THR A 45 -3.44 5.95 6.02
CA THR A 45 -2.59 5.05 5.24
C THR A 45 -2.04 3.94 6.13
N PHE A 46 -2.14 2.70 5.66
CA PHE A 46 -1.65 1.51 6.36
C PHE A 46 -0.92 0.57 5.40
N GLY A 47 -0.07 -0.29 5.94
CA GLY A 47 0.61 -1.31 5.16
C GLY A 47 1.53 -2.18 6.00
N VAL A 48 0.91 -2.84 6.97
CA VAL A 48 1.53 -3.91 7.76
C VAL A 48 0.68 -5.16 7.58
N PRO A 49 1.28 -6.36 7.70
CA PRO A 49 0.49 -7.59 7.78
C PRO A 49 -0.50 -7.53 8.94
N MET A 50 -1.66 -8.16 8.80
CA MET A 50 -2.73 -8.13 9.81
C MET A 50 -2.26 -8.61 11.18
N ASN A 51 -1.39 -9.62 11.22
CA ASN A 51 -0.78 -10.14 12.45
C ASN A 51 0.09 -9.10 13.18
N ASP A 52 0.65 -8.14 12.45
CA ASP A 52 1.49 -7.07 12.98
C ASP A 52 0.69 -5.81 13.32
N LEU A 53 -0.60 -5.73 12.93
CA LEU A 53 -1.42 -4.52 13.02
C LEU A 53 -1.57 -4.01 14.46
N SER A 54 -1.88 -4.90 15.40
CA SER A 54 -2.01 -4.53 16.82
C SER A 54 -0.70 -3.98 17.40
N THR A 55 0.42 -4.62 17.05
CA THR A 55 1.76 -4.16 17.45
C THR A 55 2.04 -2.78 16.89
N TYR A 56 1.81 -2.60 15.58
CA TYR A 56 2.00 -1.33 14.88
C TYR A 56 1.21 -0.18 15.51
N LEU A 57 -0.07 -0.40 15.81
CA LEU A 57 -0.96 0.60 16.41
C LEU A 57 -0.61 0.93 17.88
N THR A 58 0.15 0.05 18.54
CA THR A 58 0.64 0.28 19.90
C THR A 58 1.98 1.04 19.91
N MET A 59 2.68 1.12 18.78
CA MET A 59 3.96 1.84 18.70
C MET A 59 3.76 3.35 18.82
N ASN A 60 4.78 4.03 19.36
CA ASN A 60 4.85 5.49 19.36
C ASN A 60 4.77 6.05 17.94
N ALA A 61 4.06 7.18 17.79
CA ALA A 61 3.88 7.86 16.51
C ALA A 61 5.19 8.07 15.72
N SER A 62 6.27 8.43 16.42
CA SER A 62 7.58 8.68 15.82
C SER A 62 8.33 7.44 15.34
N LYS A 63 7.90 6.22 15.71
CA LYS A 63 8.52 4.94 15.31
C LYS A 63 7.75 4.21 14.21
N ARG A 64 6.49 4.56 14.01
CA ARG A 64 5.60 3.92 13.03
C ARG A 64 6.06 4.10 11.58
N PRO A 65 6.50 5.30 11.13
CA PRO A 65 6.99 5.46 9.75
C PRO A 65 8.19 4.56 9.43
N GLN A 66 9.12 4.38 10.38
CA GLN A 66 10.28 3.52 10.23
C GLN A 66 9.88 2.05 10.21
N TYR A 67 8.85 1.68 11.00
CA TYR A 67 8.29 0.35 10.96
C TYR A 67 7.65 0.05 9.59
N LEU A 68 6.82 0.96 9.07
CA LEU A 68 6.22 0.86 7.73
C LEU A 68 7.28 0.72 6.63
N GLN A 69 8.42 1.40 6.74
CA GLN A 69 9.53 1.26 5.79
C GLN A 69 10.13 -0.14 5.72
N THR A 70 9.82 -1.03 6.66
CA THR A 70 10.26 -2.44 6.68
C THR A 70 9.11 -3.43 6.48
N LYS A 71 7.87 -2.95 6.37
CA LYS A 71 6.64 -3.75 6.26
C LYS A 71 5.84 -3.41 5.01
N GLY A 72 4.84 -4.22 4.70
CA GLY A 72 3.93 -4.03 3.57
C GLY A 72 2.77 -5.00 3.72
N ILE A 73 1.67 -4.73 3.01
CA ILE A 73 0.58 -5.70 2.91
C ILE A 73 1.08 -6.91 2.11
N PRO A 74 0.94 -8.14 2.64
CA PRO A 74 1.32 -9.35 1.93
C PRO A 74 0.51 -9.53 0.64
N LEU A 75 1.22 -9.86 -0.45
CA LEU A 75 0.67 -10.21 -1.77
C LEU A 75 0.79 -11.72 -2.04
N ASP A 76 0.94 -12.53 -1.00
CA ASP A 76 0.97 -13.97 -1.11
C ASP A 76 -0.37 -14.54 -0.65
N SER A 77 -0.93 -15.37 -1.52
CA SER A 77 -2.10 -16.17 -1.19
C SER A 77 -1.77 -17.14 -0.07
N ILE A 78 -2.60 -17.14 0.97
CA ILE A 78 -2.54 -18.18 2.00
C ILE A 78 -3.37 -19.37 1.48
N LYS A 79 -2.68 -20.48 1.18
CA LYS A 79 -3.30 -21.78 0.83
C LYS A 79 -4.20 -21.77 -0.42
N GLY A 80 -3.90 -20.93 -1.41
CA GLY A 80 -4.68 -20.85 -2.66
C GLY A 80 -5.98 -20.04 -2.55
N GLY A 81 -6.21 -19.37 -1.42
CA GLY A 81 -7.28 -18.39 -1.24
C GLY A 81 -6.85 -16.96 -1.58
N MET A 82 -7.66 -15.97 -1.21
CA MET A 82 -7.31 -14.56 -1.41
C MET A 82 -6.06 -14.16 -0.61
N SER A 83 -5.15 -13.40 -1.21
CA SER A 83 -4.06 -12.73 -0.47
C SER A 83 -4.61 -11.71 0.52
N GLU A 84 -3.80 -11.27 1.48
CA GLU A 84 -4.24 -10.24 2.44
C GLU A 84 -4.61 -8.93 1.72
N PHE A 85 -3.86 -8.57 0.67
CA PHE A 85 -4.19 -7.45 -0.19
C PHE A 85 -5.55 -7.62 -0.88
N GLN A 86 -5.83 -8.80 -1.44
CA GLN A 86 -7.13 -9.06 -2.08
C GLN A 86 -8.27 -8.98 -1.06
N GLN A 87 -8.08 -9.51 0.16
CA GLN A 87 -9.07 -9.40 1.22
C GLN A 87 -9.35 -7.95 1.63
N TRP A 88 -8.32 -7.08 1.65
CA TRP A 88 -8.51 -5.64 1.89
C TRP A 88 -9.32 -4.97 0.79
N VAL A 89 -9.05 -5.29 -0.48
CA VAL A 89 -9.79 -4.75 -1.63
C VAL A 89 -11.24 -5.22 -1.60
N ASP A 90 -11.48 -6.51 -1.35
CA ASP A 90 -12.82 -7.10 -1.23
C ASP A 90 -13.62 -6.48 -0.08
N ALA A 91 -12.99 -6.34 1.10
CA ALA A 91 -13.61 -5.68 2.25
C ALA A 91 -13.99 -4.22 1.94
N ALA A 92 -13.14 -3.49 1.22
CA ALA A 92 -13.43 -2.10 0.86
C ALA A 92 -14.59 -1.98 -0.14
N ARG A 93 -14.67 -2.91 -1.11
CA ARG A 93 -15.78 -3.02 -2.08
C ARG A 93 -17.10 -3.41 -1.43
N ASN A 94 -17.08 -4.34 -0.49
CA ASN A 94 -18.26 -4.73 0.28
C ASN A 94 -18.82 -3.58 1.13
N VAL A 95 -17.96 -2.65 1.57
CA VAL A 95 -18.37 -1.43 2.28
C VAL A 95 -18.89 -0.37 1.30
N ASN A 96 -18.30 -0.26 0.12
CA ASN A 96 -18.69 0.70 -0.91
C ASN A 96 -18.42 0.13 -2.30
N GLU A 97 -19.47 -0.34 -2.97
CA GLU A 97 -19.38 -0.95 -4.30
C GLU A 97 -18.83 0.02 -5.34
N ASP A 98 -19.07 1.33 -5.19
CA ASP A 98 -18.64 2.39 -6.10
C ASP A 98 -17.22 2.92 -5.83
N ILE A 99 -16.47 2.32 -4.89
CA ILE A 99 -15.13 2.79 -4.54
C ILE A 99 -14.20 2.77 -5.77
N LYS A 100 -13.40 3.81 -5.96
CA LYS A 100 -12.45 3.87 -7.10
C LYS A 100 -11.07 3.47 -6.63
N ILE A 101 -10.49 2.46 -7.29
CA ILE A 101 -9.14 1.99 -7.00
C ILE A 101 -8.14 2.84 -7.80
N ALA A 102 -7.16 3.39 -7.09
CA ALA A 102 -6.03 4.10 -7.70
C ALA A 102 -4.71 3.45 -7.29
N LEU A 103 -3.94 2.98 -8.26
CA LEU A 103 -2.61 2.42 -8.07
C LEU A 103 -1.56 3.52 -8.29
N LYS A 104 -0.92 3.95 -7.20
CA LYS A 104 0.22 4.87 -7.25
C LYS A 104 1.53 4.10 -7.15
N ALA A 105 2.45 4.35 -8.09
CA ALA A 105 3.78 3.77 -8.07
C ALA A 105 4.87 4.85 -8.17
N ASP A 106 5.80 4.83 -7.22
CA ASP A 106 6.97 5.70 -7.23
C ASP A 106 7.96 5.29 -8.31
N ALA A 107 8.74 6.25 -8.81
CA ALA A 107 9.71 6.05 -9.88
C ALA A 107 10.80 4.99 -9.58
N SER A 108 11.05 4.72 -8.30
CA SER A 108 12.03 3.74 -7.82
C SER A 108 11.43 2.37 -7.50
N THR A 109 10.11 2.21 -7.53
CA THR A 109 9.45 0.95 -7.20
C THR A 109 9.76 -0.10 -8.27
N PRO A 110 10.20 -1.31 -7.89
CA PRO A 110 10.46 -2.37 -8.85
C PRO A 110 9.20 -2.73 -9.65
N TYR A 111 9.34 -2.84 -10.97
CA TYR A 111 8.22 -3.22 -11.85
C TYR A 111 7.61 -4.58 -11.48
N LYS A 112 8.43 -5.52 -10.97
CA LYS A 112 7.95 -6.82 -10.50
C LYS A 112 6.87 -6.67 -9.44
N THR A 113 7.01 -5.75 -8.50
CA THR A 113 6.05 -5.50 -7.42
C THR A 113 4.77 -4.89 -7.97
N VAL A 114 4.90 -3.87 -8.85
CA VAL A 114 3.76 -3.24 -9.52
C VAL A 114 2.96 -4.28 -10.30
N LYS A 115 3.65 -5.12 -11.08
CA LYS A 115 3.03 -6.21 -11.85
C LYS A 115 2.32 -7.22 -10.94
N ARG A 116 2.88 -7.56 -9.78
CA ARG A 116 2.21 -8.44 -8.82
C ARG A 116 0.89 -7.83 -8.35
N VAL A 117 0.88 -6.55 -7.95
CA VAL A 117 -0.37 -5.88 -7.54
C VAL A 117 -1.40 -5.85 -8.68
N MET A 118 -0.96 -5.57 -9.92
CA MET A 118 -1.85 -5.59 -11.08
C MET A 118 -2.45 -6.98 -11.33
N ASN A 119 -1.66 -8.04 -11.16
CA ASN A 119 -2.15 -9.42 -11.28
C ASN A 119 -3.15 -9.75 -10.17
N GLU A 120 -2.87 -9.39 -8.91
CA GLU A 120 -3.79 -9.63 -7.79
C GLU A 120 -5.14 -8.96 -8.00
N LEU A 121 -5.16 -7.72 -8.51
CA LEU A 121 -6.40 -7.02 -8.88
C LEU A 121 -7.10 -7.70 -10.06
N GLN A 122 -6.35 -8.14 -11.07
CA GLN A 122 -6.91 -8.85 -12.22
C GLN A 122 -7.56 -10.18 -11.82
N ASP A 123 -6.94 -10.92 -10.90
CA ASP A 123 -7.46 -12.19 -10.38
C ASP A 123 -8.79 -11.99 -9.62
N MET A 124 -9.06 -10.77 -9.14
CA MET A 124 -10.32 -10.37 -8.52
C MET A 124 -11.35 -9.80 -9.50
N ASP A 125 -11.05 -9.76 -10.81
CA ASP A 125 -11.82 -9.00 -11.82
C ASP A 125 -11.86 -7.48 -11.58
N GLU A 126 -10.98 -6.96 -10.73
CA GLU A 126 -10.82 -5.53 -10.39
C GLU A 126 -9.86 -4.83 -11.37
N SER A 127 -10.08 -5.04 -12.67
CA SER A 127 -9.21 -4.53 -13.74
C SER A 127 -9.38 -3.03 -14.03
N HIS A 128 -10.45 -2.42 -13.53
CA HIS A 128 -10.78 -1.00 -13.74
C HIS A 128 -10.20 -0.12 -12.62
N TYR A 129 -8.92 0.24 -12.73
CA TYR A 129 -8.24 1.14 -11.80
C TYR A 129 -7.53 2.30 -12.50
N TYR A 130 -7.32 3.38 -11.77
CA TYR A 130 -6.51 4.50 -12.23
C TYR A 130 -5.04 4.26 -11.87
N MET A 131 -4.12 4.39 -12.83
CA MET A 131 -2.69 4.29 -12.57
C MET A 131 -2.04 5.68 -12.51
N ILE A 132 -1.43 6.01 -11.38
CA ILE A 132 -0.69 7.26 -11.18
C ILE A 132 0.80 6.91 -11.11
N THR A 133 1.55 7.25 -12.16
CA THR A 133 2.99 7.03 -12.19
C THR A 133 3.74 8.33 -11.99
N GLN A 134 4.73 8.30 -11.10
CA GLN A 134 5.68 9.41 -11.01
C GLN A 134 6.78 9.19 -12.04
N LEU A 135 6.91 10.13 -12.98
CA LEU A 135 7.98 10.10 -13.98
C LEU A 135 9.33 10.30 -13.30
N LYS A 136 10.24 9.33 -13.47
CA LYS A 136 11.65 9.54 -13.16
C LYS A 136 12.16 10.66 -14.05
N ASN A 137 12.57 11.79 -13.48
CA ASN A 137 13.12 12.90 -14.24
C ASN A 137 14.44 12.44 -14.90
N ARG A 138 14.34 11.96 -16.15
CA ARG A 138 15.48 11.47 -16.93
C ARG A 138 16.27 12.66 -17.47
N GLY A 139 17.21 13.13 -16.65
CA GLY A 139 18.49 13.67 -17.13
C GLY A 139 18.66 15.19 -17.17
N THR A 140 19.28 15.75 -16.13
CA THR A 140 20.19 16.89 -16.32
C THR A 140 21.53 16.38 -16.88
N ASN A 141 21.54 16.24 -18.21
CA ASN A 141 22.67 16.36 -19.14
C ASN A 141 24.11 16.03 -18.65
N LYS A 142 24.49 14.75 -18.71
CA LYS A 142 25.92 14.34 -18.80
C LYS A 142 26.58 14.82 -20.12
N TRP A 143 25.78 15.20 -21.12
CA TRP A 143 26.24 15.76 -22.41
C TRP A 143 26.60 17.25 -22.36
N GLN A 144 26.17 18.01 -21.35
CA GLN A 144 26.54 19.43 -21.22
C GLN A 144 27.95 19.63 -20.62
N ARG A 145 28.51 18.66 -19.88
CA ARG A 145 29.88 18.74 -19.35
C ARG A 145 30.98 18.50 -20.40
N LYS A 146 30.70 17.78 -21.50
CA LYS A 146 31.71 17.53 -22.55
C LYS A 146 31.90 18.69 -23.53
N LYS A 147 30.93 19.61 -23.66
CA LYS A 147 31.07 20.80 -24.51
C LYS A 147 31.81 21.97 -23.84
N ALA A 148 31.94 21.96 -22.51
CA ALA A 148 32.68 22.98 -21.76
C ALA A 148 34.20 22.73 -21.69
N ASN A 149 34.66 21.48 -21.90
CA ASN A 149 36.07 21.12 -21.75
C ASN A 149 36.83 20.98 -23.09
N LYS A 150 36.25 21.47 -24.20
CA LYS A 150 36.88 21.54 -25.53
C LYS A 150 37.15 22.99 -25.97
N ARG A 151 37.07 23.95 -25.05
CA ARG A 151 37.32 25.39 -25.26
C ARG A 151 38.32 25.98 -24.25
N LYS A 152 39.21 25.16 -23.71
CA LYS A 152 40.44 25.61 -23.05
C LYS A 152 41.61 24.80 -23.60
#